data_AF-A0A9P5PWI1-F1
#
_entry.id   AF-A0A9P5PWI1-F1
#
_cell.length_a   1.000
_cell.length_b   1.000
_cell.length_c   1.000
_cell.angle_alpha   90.00
_cell.angle_beta   90.00
_cell.angle_gamma   90.00
#
_symmetry.space_group_name_H-M   'P 1'
#
loop_
_entity.id
_entity.type
_entity.pdbx_description
1 polymer ?
#
loop_
_entity_poly.entity_id
_entity_poly.type
_entity_poly.pdbx_seq_one_letter_code
_entity_poly.pdbx_strand_id
1 'polypeptide(L)'
;PSKPYHMATSQKFPIDLQVLIQENKNDLAMKEFYPKLRRQILYQLFAQELGLDAPQAITEEMCNALIIKGNKLYRHKVVRINYTTYDLRKEQDSINPRTRPDIITLSPDGCSHPFTYGRVIGIFHVNISFTGIGSIMPIDSKCIDCLWVS
;
A
#
# COMPACT_ATOMS: atom_id res chain seq x y z
N PRO A 1 0.22 5.35 -22.13
CA PRO A 1 -0.09 5.73 -20.73
C PRO A 1 1.14 6.29 -19.98
N SER A 2 0.97 7.39 -19.23
CA SER A 2 2.05 8.08 -18.48
C SER A 2 2.12 7.72 -16.99
N LYS A 3 1.17 6.92 -16.48
CA LYS A 3 1.12 6.50 -15.07
C LYS A 3 1.77 5.12 -14.88
N PRO A 4 2.54 4.89 -13.82
CA PRO A 4 3.23 3.62 -13.58
C PRO A 4 2.28 2.46 -13.31
N TYR A 5 1.06 2.72 -12.82
CA TYR A 5 0.04 1.70 -12.61
C TYR A 5 -1.38 2.28 -12.78
N HIS A 6 -2.37 1.40 -12.80
CA HIS A 6 -3.79 1.73 -12.85
C HIS A 6 -4.58 0.84 -11.88
N MET A 7 -5.32 1.48 -10.98
CA MET A 7 -6.28 0.86 -10.06
C MET A 7 -7.64 1.56 -10.21
N ALA A 8 -8.73 0.83 -9.94
CA ALA A 8 -10.05 1.44 -9.93
C ALA A 8 -10.19 2.43 -8.74
N THR A 9 -10.82 3.57 -9.00
CA THR A 9 -11.10 4.60 -7.98
C THR A 9 -12.50 4.44 -7.35
N SER A 10 -13.23 3.38 -7.72
CA SER A 10 -14.60 3.15 -7.28
C SER A 10 -14.66 2.72 -5.81
N GLN A 11 -15.56 3.35 -5.04
CA GLN A 11 -15.79 3.05 -3.63
C GLN A 11 -16.87 1.99 -3.38
N LYS A 12 -17.16 1.14 -4.38
CA LYS A 12 -18.30 0.21 -4.36
C LYS A 12 -18.19 -0.93 -3.33
N PHE A 13 -16.99 -1.28 -2.87
CA PHE A 13 -16.76 -2.38 -1.94
C PHE A 13 -16.06 -1.88 -0.67
N PRO A 14 -16.77 -1.13 0.19
CA PRO A 14 -16.23 -0.73 1.48
C PRO A 14 -16.11 -1.96 2.39
N ILE A 15 -14.98 -2.04 3.09
CA ILE A 15 -14.69 -3.00 4.13
C ILE A 15 -14.40 -2.17 5.38
N ASP A 16 -15.10 -2.47 6.47
CA ASP A 16 -14.76 -1.90 7.76
C ASP A 16 -13.45 -2.53 8.27
N LEU A 17 -12.51 -1.66 8.63
CA LEU A 17 -11.17 -2.06 9.03
C LEU A 17 -11.17 -2.85 10.35
N GLN A 18 -12.06 -2.51 11.30
CA GLN A 18 -12.16 -3.25 12.55
C GLN A 18 -12.71 -4.64 12.31
N VAL A 19 -13.76 -4.76 11.48
CA VAL A 19 -14.32 -6.05 11.08
C VAL A 19 -13.26 -6.92 10.40
N LEU A 20 -12.50 -6.35 9.45
CA LEU A 20 -11.42 -7.09 8.76
C LEU A 20 -10.36 -7.61 9.74
N ILE A 21 -9.95 -6.79 10.72
CA ILE A 21 -8.96 -7.20 11.72
C ILE A 21 -9.52 -8.29 12.63
N GLN A 22 -10.79 -8.19 13.03
CA GLN A 22 -11.44 -9.17 13.89
C GLN A 22 -11.63 -10.53 13.20
N GLU A 23 -12.13 -10.52 11.96
CA GLU A 23 -12.36 -11.74 11.17
C GLU A 23 -11.04 -12.50 10.90
N ASN A 24 -9.93 -11.78 10.75
CA ASN A 24 -8.63 -12.37 10.44
C ASN A 24 -7.67 -12.43 11.65
N LYS A 25 -8.20 -12.39 12.88
CA LYS A 25 -7.37 -12.38 14.10
C LYS A 25 -6.43 -13.60 14.22
N ASN A 26 -6.84 -14.74 13.67
CA ASN A 26 -6.06 -15.98 13.70
C ASN A 26 -5.20 -16.18 12.45
N ASP A 27 -5.30 -15.30 11.46
CA ASP A 27 -4.49 -15.39 10.25
C ASP A 27 -3.11 -14.75 10.47
N LEU A 28 -2.06 -15.56 10.36
CA LEU A 28 -0.68 -15.11 10.50
C LEU A 28 -0.32 -14.02 9.47
N ALA A 29 -0.90 -14.09 8.27
CA ALA A 29 -0.68 -13.12 7.21
C ALA A 29 -1.38 -11.78 7.45
N MET A 30 -2.32 -11.71 8.40
CA MET A 30 -2.98 -10.47 8.82
C MET A 30 -2.42 -9.95 10.15
N LYS A 31 -1.45 -10.65 10.74
CA LYS A 31 -0.73 -10.18 11.92
C LYS A 31 -0.03 -8.87 11.60
N GLU A 32 -0.27 -7.87 12.44
CA GLU A 32 0.24 -6.50 12.26
C GLU A 32 -0.23 -5.77 11.00
N PHE A 33 -1.32 -6.22 10.36
CA PHE A 33 -1.87 -5.56 9.18
C PHE A 33 -2.06 -4.05 9.39
N TYR A 34 -2.77 -3.66 10.46
CA TYR A 34 -3.08 -2.26 10.73
C TYR A 34 -1.85 -1.37 10.99
N PRO A 35 -0.91 -1.72 11.90
CA PRO A 35 0.28 -0.90 12.09
C PRO A 35 1.18 -0.87 10.85
N LYS A 36 1.30 -1.95 10.08
CA LYS A 36 2.04 -1.96 8.80
C LYS A 36 1.37 -1.07 7.76
N LEU A 37 0.04 -1.12 7.65
CA LEU A 37 -0.73 -0.26 6.75
C LEU A 37 -0.49 1.22 7.04
N ARG A 38 -0.60 1.64 8.32
CA ARG A 38 -0.37 3.04 8.71
C ARG A 38 1.04 3.51 8.37
N ARG A 39 2.05 2.71 8.70
CA ARG A 39 3.45 3.03 8.37
C ARG A 39 3.67 3.13 6.87
N GLN A 40 3.11 2.20 6.08
CA GLN A 40 3.24 2.22 4.64
C GLN A 40 2.58 3.46 4.01
N ILE A 41 1.41 3.86 4.51
CA ILE A 41 0.73 5.10 4.08
C ILE A 41 1.60 6.32 4.38
N LEU A 42 2.15 6.43 5.59
CA LEU A 42 3.03 7.54 5.98
C LEU A 42 4.30 7.58 5.13
N TYR A 43 4.93 6.43 4.90
CA TYR A 43 6.06 6.32 3.99
C TYR A 43 5.68 6.83 2.59
N GLN A 44 4.54 6.41 2.04
CA GLN A 44 4.12 6.84 0.71
C GLN A 44 3.77 8.34 0.64
N LEU A 45 3.24 8.92 1.71
CA LEU A 45 2.92 10.35 1.76
C LEU A 45 4.17 11.21 1.86
N PHE A 46 5.14 10.79 2.66
CA PHE A 46 6.25 11.62 3.10
C PHE A 46 7.63 11.08 2.70
N ALA A 47 7.72 10.07 1.83
CA ALA A 47 9.01 9.49 1.39
C ALA A 47 10.01 10.54 0.89
N GLN A 48 9.54 11.59 0.19
CA GLN A 48 10.41 12.66 -0.29
C GLN A 48 10.90 13.58 0.83
N GLU A 49 10.08 13.78 1.86
CA GLU A 49 10.35 14.67 2.99
C GLU A 49 11.22 13.99 4.05
N LEU A 50 11.05 12.67 4.23
CA LEU A 50 11.76 11.87 5.22
C LEU A 50 13.14 11.36 4.73
N GLY A 51 13.40 11.41 3.42
CA GLY A 51 14.70 11.04 2.85
C GLY A 51 15.05 9.54 2.96
N LEU A 52 16.34 9.23 3.04
CA LEU A 52 16.85 7.85 3.02
C LEU A 52 16.50 7.04 4.29
N ASP A 53 16.29 7.71 5.42
CA ASP A 53 15.92 7.09 6.71
C ASP A 53 14.39 7.03 6.90
N ALA A 54 13.62 7.17 5.82
CA ALA A 54 12.16 7.28 5.88
C ALA A 54 11.44 6.18 6.67
N PRO A 55 11.83 4.90 6.62
CA PRO A 55 11.20 3.86 7.46
C PRO A 55 11.42 4.08 8.96
N GLN A 56 12.61 4.56 9.36
CA GLN A 56 13.00 4.79 10.75
C GLN A 56 12.49 6.13 11.29
N ALA A 57 12.29 7.10 10.41
CA ALA A 57 11.79 8.43 10.76
C ALA A 57 10.27 8.46 11.06
N ILE A 58 9.53 7.39 10.72
CA ILE A 58 8.09 7.30 11.04
C ILE A 58 7.91 7.04 12.53
N THR A 59 7.50 8.08 13.27
CA THR A 59 7.25 8.00 14.71
C THR A 59 5.83 7.52 15.03
N GLU A 60 5.61 7.14 16.30
CA GLU A 60 4.27 6.81 16.79
C GLU A 60 3.32 8.03 16.76
N GLU A 61 3.86 9.23 17.00
CA GLU A 61 3.11 10.48 16.85
C GLU A 61 2.56 10.62 15.44
N MET A 62 3.38 10.39 14.41
CA MET A 62 2.93 10.37 13.00
C MET A 62 1.83 9.35 12.75
N CYS A 63 1.94 8.17 13.35
CA CYS A 63 0.91 7.15 13.27
C CYS A 63 -0.41 7.55 13.96
N ASN A 64 -0.36 8.45 14.95
CA ASN A 64 -1.53 8.95 15.68
C ASN A 64 -2.20 10.14 14.97
N ALA A 65 -1.44 10.96 14.23
CA ALA A 65 -2.00 12.03 13.39
C ALA A 65 -2.61 11.54 12.07
N LEU A 66 -2.34 10.29 11.68
CA LEU A 66 -2.95 9.67 10.50
C LEU A 66 -4.37 9.19 10.83
N ILE A 67 -5.36 9.72 10.10
CA ILE A 67 -6.76 9.36 10.24
C ILE A 67 -7.22 8.64 8.98
N ILE A 68 -7.72 7.41 9.14
CA ILE A 68 -8.43 6.68 8.08
C ILE A 68 -9.89 7.10 8.09
N LYS A 69 -10.35 7.72 7.01
CA LYS A 69 -11.70 8.28 6.93
C LYS A 69 -12.75 7.18 7.05
N GLY A 70 -13.60 7.31 8.07
CA GLY A 70 -14.71 6.40 8.34
C GLY A 70 -14.30 4.96 8.62
N ASN A 71 -13.03 4.70 8.99
CA ASN A 71 -12.51 3.36 9.25
C ASN A 71 -12.70 2.37 8.08
N LYS A 72 -12.73 2.89 6.84
CA LYS A 72 -13.07 2.11 5.64
C LYS A 72 -11.87 1.92 4.73
N LEU A 73 -11.72 0.67 4.29
CA LEU A 73 -10.88 0.28 3.17
C LEU A 73 -11.81 -0.02 1.98
N TYR A 74 -11.39 0.30 0.76
CA TYR A 74 -12.17 -0.04 -0.42
C TYR A 74 -11.44 -1.09 -1.24
N ARG A 75 -12.00 -2.29 -1.31
CA ARG A 75 -11.34 -3.44 -1.94
C ARG A 75 -11.51 -3.41 -3.46
N HIS A 76 -10.41 -3.73 -4.15
CA HIS A 76 -10.36 -3.89 -5.59
C HIS A 76 -10.01 -5.32 -5.98
N LYS A 77 -10.40 -5.70 -7.20
CA LYS A 77 -10.14 -7.04 -7.74
C LYS A 77 -8.84 -7.11 -8.54
N VAL A 78 -8.43 -6.01 -9.16
CA VAL A 78 -7.33 -6.00 -10.14
C VAL A 78 -6.54 -4.69 -10.05
N VAL A 79 -5.22 -4.81 -10.11
CA VAL A 79 -4.27 -3.72 -10.40
C VAL A 79 -3.55 -4.02 -11.69
N ARG A 80 -3.33 -3.00 -12.51
CA ARG A 80 -2.51 -3.09 -13.72
C ARG A 80 -1.24 -2.28 -13.54
N ILE A 81 -0.08 -2.92 -13.63
CA ILE A 81 1.23 -2.25 -13.56
C ILE A 81 1.74 -2.09 -14.97
N ASN A 82 2.07 -0.85 -15.36
CA ASN A 82 2.67 -0.56 -16.65
C ASN A 82 4.19 -0.66 -16.51
N TYR A 83 4.83 -1.47 -17.35
CA TYR A 83 6.29 -1.52 -17.45
C TYR A 83 6.73 -1.31 -18.89
N THR A 84 7.91 -0.73 -19.06
CA THR A 84 8.57 -0.62 -20.35
C THR A 84 9.48 -1.82 -20.51
N THR A 85 9.22 -2.65 -21.51
CA THR A 85 10.18 -3.67 -21.94
C THR A 85 11.37 -2.99 -22.62
N TYR A 86 12.48 -3.74 -22.70
CA TYR A 86 13.74 -3.29 -23.30
C TYR A 86 13.55 -2.69 -24.71
N ASP A 87 12.56 -3.19 -25.45
CA ASP A 87 12.20 -2.78 -26.81
C ASP A 87 11.41 -1.44 -26.85
N LEU A 88 11.37 -0.69 -25.74
CA LEU A 88 10.55 0.51 -25.54
C LEU A 88 9.04 0.28 -25.73
N ARG A 89 8.59 -0.99 -25.74
CA ARG A 89 7.17 -1.32 -25.76
C ARG A 89 6.61 -1.19 -24.35
N LYS A 90 5.43 -0.58 -24.23
CA LYS A 90 4.70 -0.49 -22.97
C LYS A 90 3.80 -1.71 -22.85
N GLU A 91 4.14 -2.60 -21.93
CA GLU A 91 3.31 -3.73 -21.56
C GLU A 91 2.61 -3.47 -20.22
N GLN A 92 1.60 -4.29 -19.91
CA GLN A 92 0.84 -4.23 -18.67
C GLN A 92 0.77 -5.59 -18.03
N ASP A 93 1.25 -5.69 -16.79
CA ASP A 93 0.95 -6.86 -15.97
C ASP A 93 -0.33 -6.60 -15.16
N SER A 94 -1.14 -7.64 -14.99
CA SER A 94 -2.42 -7.58 -14.29
C SER A 94 -2.37 -8.49 -13.07
N ILE A 95 -2.27 -7.88 -11.90
CA ILE A 95 -2.30 -8.58 -10.61
C ILE A 95 -3.75 -8.77 -10.19
N ASN A 96 -4.12 -10.01 -9.91
CA ASN A 96 -5.43 -10.37 -9.40
C ASN A 96 -5.27 -11.36 -8.24
N PRO A 97 -5.57 -10.98 -6.98
CA PRO A 97 -5.37 -11.83 -5.81
C PRO A 97 -6.07 -13.20 -5.89
N ARG A 98 -7.12 -13.31 -6.74
CA ARG A 98 -7.86 -14.56 -6.92
C ARG A 98 -7.23 -15.50 -7.95
N THR A 99 -6.62 -14.97 -9.01
CA THR A 99 -6.19 -15.79 -10.16
C THR A 99 -4.70 -15.70 -10.46
N ARG A 100 -4.05 -14.58 -10.13
CA ARG A 100 -2.62 -14.31 -10.30
C ARG A 100 -2.13 -13.42 -9.15
N PRO A 101 -1.95 -14.00 -7.95
CA PRO A 101 -1.58 -13.24 -6.75
C PRO A 101 -0.07 -13.06 -6.59
N ASP A 102 0.73 -13.91 -7.20
CA ASP A 102 2.17 -13.96 -6.94
C ASP A 102 2.89 -12.85 -7.71
N ILE A 103 3.78 -12.13 -7.01
CA ILE A 103 4.59 -11.03 -7.55
C ILE A 103 6.08 -11.31 -7.30
N ILE A 104 6.92 -10.76 -8.18
CA ILE A 104 8.37 -10.86 -8.12
C ILE A 104 8.93 -9.45 -8.09
N THR A 105 9.78 -9.15 -7.11
CA THR A 105 10.49 -7.88 -7.00
C THR A 105 11.99 -8.10 -7.00
N LEU A 106 12.75 -7.08 -7.40
CA LEU A 106 14.20 -7.11 -7.27
C LEU A 106 14.55 -7.15 -5.78
N SER A 107 15.42 -8.10 -5.39
CA SER A 107 15.92 -8.17 -4.02
C SER A 107 16.83 -6.99 -3.72
N PRO A 108 16.89 -6.55 -2.46
CA PRO A 108 17.91 -5.60 -2.02
C PRO A 108 19.33 -6.13 -2.25
N ASP A 109 20.28 -5.20 -2.38
CA ASP A 109 21.70 -5.54 -2.53
C ASP A 109 22.19 -6.36 -1.33
N GLY A 110 22.91 -7.44 -1.61
CA GLY A 110 23.44 -8.35 -0.58
C GLY A 110 22.59 -9.59 -0.30
N CYS A 111 21.43 -9.76 -0.93
CA CYS A 111 20.69 -11.02 -0.90
C CYS A 111 21.35 -12.09 -1.79
N SER A 112 21.33 -13.35 -1.34
CA SER A 112 21.85 -14.49 -2.13
C SER A 112 21.06 -14.74 -3.43
N HIS A 113 19.79 -14.34 -3.46
CA HIS A 113 18.94 -14.43 -4.63
C HIS A 113 18.57 -13.04 -5.17
N PRO A 114 18.64 -12.85 -6.51
CA PRO A 114 18.37 -11.55 -7.13
C PRO A 114 16.90 -11.14 -7.07
N PHE A 115 15.99 -12.06 -6.75
CA PHE A 115 14.56 -11.79 -6.71
C PHE A 115 13.93 -12.19 -5.38
N THR A 116 12.98 -11.36 -4.95
CA THR A 116 12.10 -11.60 -3.80
C THR A 116 10.71 -11.92 -4.32
N TYR A 117 10.06 -12.89 -3.69
CA TYR A 117 8.73 -13.35 -4.05
C TYR A 117 7.74 -12.93 -2.96
N GLY A 118 6.54 -12.52 -3.37
CA GLY A 118 5.46 -12.20 -2.45
C GLY A 118 4.11 -12.56 -3.03
N ARG A 119 3.12 -12.83 -2.18
CA ARG A 119 1.77 -13.14 -2.62
C ARG A 119 0.81 -12.04 -2.22
N VAL A 120 0.18 -11.39 -3.21
CA VAL A 120 -0.83 -10.36 -2.98
C VAL A 120 -2.11 -11.01 -2.48
N ILE A 121 -2.46 -10.72 -1.22
CA ILE A 121 -3.67 -11.19 -0.55
C ILE A 121 -4.83 -10.24 -0.80
N GLY A 122 -4.53 -8.94 -0.92
CA GLY A 122 -5.55 -7.92 -1.00
C GLY A 122 -5.08 -6.67 -1.73
N ILE A 123 -6.04 -6.03 -2.40
CA ILE A 123 -5.84 -4.77 -3.09
C ILE A 123 -6.88 -3.82 -2.53
N PHE A 124 -6.42 -2.68 -2.02
CA PHE A 124 -7.29 -1.71 -1.36
C PHE A 124 -6.88 -0.29 -1.74
N HIS A 125 -7.82 0.63 -1.73
CA HIS A 125 -7.48 2.04 -1.54
C HIS A 125 -8.10 2.55 -0.24
N VAL A 126 -7.49 3.57 0.32
CA VAL A 126 -7.87 4.16 1.61
C VAL A 126 -7.93 5.66 1.45
N ASN A 127 -9.02 6.25 1.95
CA ASN A 127 -9.13 7.69 2.08
C ASN A 127 -8.57 8.09 3.44
N ILE A 128 -7.57 8.96 3.46
CA ILE A 128 -6.92 9.42 4.67
C ILE A 128 -7.00 10.94 4.80
N SER A 129 -6.83 11.40 6.03
CA SER A 129 -6.45 12.77 6.36
C SER A 129 -5.30 12.72 7.37
N PHE A 130 -4.44 13.73 7.33
CA PHE A 130 -3.32 13.88 8.25
C PHE A 130 -3.45 15.22 8.96
N THR A 131 -3.42 15.23 10.28
CA THR A 131 -3.66 16.47 11.06
C THR A 131 -2.47 17.42 11.10
N GLY A 132 -1.31 17.00 10.59
CA GLY A 132 -0.05 17.75 10.70
C GLY A 132 0.65 17.46 12.03
N ILE A 133 1.99 17.40 12.00
CA ILE A 133 2.85 17.26 13.19
C ILE A 133 4.13 18.04 12.95
N GLY A 134 4.53 18.86 13.93
CA GLY A 134 5.77 19.62 13.85
C GLY A 134 5.81 20.50 12.59
N SER A 135 6.75 20.22 11.69
CA SER A 135 6.91 20.91 10.40
C SER A 135 6.11 20.29 9.25
N ILE A 136 5.49 19.13 9.45
CA ILE A 136 4.73 18.42 8.41
C ILE A 136 3.32 19.01 8.33
N MET A 137 2.97 19.53 7.16
CA MET A 137 1.69 20.20 6.93
C MET A 137 0.49 19.22 7.00
N PRO A 138 -0.69 19.69 7.43
CA PRO A 138 -1.90 18.88 7.40
C PRO A 138 -2.33 18.54 5.97
N ILE A 139 -2.98 17.39 5.83
CA ILE A 139 -3.56 16.90 4.58
C ILE A 139 -5.05 16.63 4.82
N ASP A 140 -5.92 17.45 4.25
CA ASP A 140 -7.37 17.34 4.47
C ASP A 140 -7.98 16.07 3.86
N SER A 141 -7.48 15.65 2.70
CA SER A 141 -7.96 14.45 2.03
C SER A 141 -6.96 13.93 1.01
N LYS A 142 -6.55 12.68 1.16
CA LYS A 142 -5.78 11.96 0.15
C LYS A 142 -6.30 10.54 -0.01
N CYS A 143 -6.40 10.07 -1.25
CA CYS A 143 -6.63 8.67 -1.54
C CYS A 143 -5.27 7.99 -1.79
N ILE A 144 -5.03 6.88 -1.11
CA ILE A 144 -3.80 6.09 -1.22
C ILE A 144 -4.17 4.67 -1.62
N ASP A 145 -3.50 4.17 -2.65
CA ASP A 145 -3.63 2.82 -3.16
C ASP A 145 -2.61 1.90 -2.48
N CYS A 146 -3.06 0.77 -1.93
CA CYS A 146 -2.24 -0.18 -1.18
C CYS A 146 -2.42 -1.61 -1.70
N LEU A 147 -1.31 -2.35 -1.74
CA LEU A 147 -1.28 -3.79 -1.97
C LEU A 147 -0.88 -4.47 -0.65
N TRP A 148 -1.65 -5.46 -0.22
CA TRP A 148 -1.30 -6.31 0.93
C TRP A 148 -0.66 -7.60 0.43
N VAL A 149 0.55 -7.88 0.91
CA VAL A 149 1.41 -8.98 0.46
C VAL A 149 1.82 -9.82 1.67
N SER A 150 1.81 -11.14 1.52
CA SER A 150 2.37 -12.11 2.47
C SER A 150 3.59 -12.81 1.91
#